data_AF-A0A6P0RC90-F1
#
_entry.id   AF-A0A6P0RC90-F1
#
_cell.length_a   1.000
_cell.length_b   1.000
_cell.length_c   1.000
_cell.angle_alpha   90.00
_cell.angle_beta   90.00
_cell.angle_gamma   90.00
#
_symmetry.space_group_name_H-M   'P 1'
#
loop_
_entity.id
_entity.type
_entity.pdbx_description
1 polymer ?
#
loop_
_entity_poly.entity_id
_entity_poly.type
_entity_poly.pdbx_seq_one_letter_code
_entity_poly.pdbx_strand_id
1 'polypeptide(L)'
;MKKDFVSSGRAVSDMKAHLVLVTKYRKKVINQEMLKRLGEIVDNLCTKWDCKLIEFNGEPDHVHLLFQYYPQLELPKFVTNLKSVSSRRLRTEFPEQINKAYFKAVFWSESYFIASCGGVSISVLKKYIQNQDKPST
;
A
#
# COMPACT_ATOMS: atom_id res chain seq x y z
N MET A 1 26.42 -4.00 -0.99
CA MET A 1 24.97 -4.24 -1.06
C MET A 1 24.29 -3.18 -0.19
N LYS A 2 23.88 -2.03 -0.76
CA LYS A 2 23.42 -0.87 0.04
C LYS A 2 21.89 -0.72 0.00
N LYS A 3 21.31 -0.67 1.21
CA LYS A 3 20.23 0.22 1.70
C LYS A 3 18.73 -0.04 1.49
N ASP A 4 18.28 -1.13 0.86
CA ASP A 4 16.83 -1.34 0.71
C ASP A 4 16.23 -2.47 1.56
N PHE A 5 17.04 -3.22 2.31
CA PHE A 5 16.50 -4.24 3.22
C PHE A 5 16.01 -3.62 4.53
N VAL A 6 14.83 -4.04 4.98
CA VAL A 6 14.32 -3.75 6.32
C VAL A 6 14.67 -4.90 7.26
N SER A 7 15.19 -4.56 8.44
CA SER A 7 15.56 -5.52 9.48
C SER A 7 14.62 -5.38 10.67
N SER A 8 14.01 -6.48 11.09
CA SER A 8 13.42 -6.64 12.42
C SER A 8 14.29 -7.62 13.22
N GLY A 9 14.13 -7.68 14.54
CA GLY A 9 15.02 -8.46 15.42
C GLY A 9 15.20 -9.94 15.04
N ARG A 10 14.32 -10.51 14.21
CA ARG A 10 14.41 -11.90 13.74
C ARG A 10 14.44 -12.06 12.21
N ALA A 11 14.40 -10.98 11.43
CA ALA A 11 14.31 -11.09 9.97
C ALA A 11 14.93 -9.88 9.25
N VAL A 12 15.62 -10.16 8.14
CA VAL A 12 16.00 -9.16 7.13
C VAL A 12 15.18 -9.45 5.89
N SER A 13 14.47 -8.46 5.37
CA SER A 13 13.55 -8.66 4.24
C SER A 13 13.53 -7.47 3.30
N ASP A 14 13.18 -7.73 2.04
CA ASP A 14 12.82 -6.69 1.08
C ASP A 14 11.45 -6.99 0.47
N MET A 15 10.40 -6.76 1.26
CA MET A 15 9.02 -6.98 0.82
C MET A 15 8.38 -5.65 0.44
N LYS A 16 8.08 -5.49 -0.85
CA LYS A 16 7.30 -4.37 -1.35
C LYS A 16 6.05 -4.88 -2.06
N ALA A 17 4.97 -4.10 -2.01
CA ALA A 17 3.75 -4.40 -2.71
C ALA A 17 3.21 -3.17 -3.44
N HIS A 18 2.63 -3.42 -4.61
CA HIS A 18 1.81 -2.48 -5.36
C HIS A 18 0.34 -2.78 -5.07
N LEU A 19 -0.34 -1.85 -4.42
CA LEU A 19 -1.76 -1.92 -4.12
C LEU A 19 -2.51 -0.93 -5.00
N VAL A 20 -3.65 -1.37 -5.55
CA VAL A 20 -4.57 -0.52 -6.28
C VAL A 20 -5.95 -0.57 -5.64
N LEU A 21 -6.46 0.61 -5.30
CA LEU A 21 -7.80 0.81 -4.75
C LEU A 21 -8.65 1.60 -5.73
N VAL A 22 -9.83 1.08 -6.03
CA VAL A 22 -10.75 1.66 -7.00
C VAL A 22 -11.97 2.21 -6.28
N THR A 23 -12.46 3.37 -6.68
CA THR A 23 -13.67 3.98 -6.13
C THR A 23 -14.89 3.09 -6.42
N LYS A 24 -15.93 3.17 -5.57
CA LYS A 24 -17.14 2.37 -5.76
C LYS A 24 -17.78 2.74 -7.10
N TYR A 25 -18.08 1.72 -7.90
CA TYR A 25 -18.61 1.88 -9.27
C TYR A 25 -17.69 2.65 -10.24
N ARG A 26 -16.39 2.77 -9.93
CA ARG A 26 -15.42 3.55 -10.73
C ARG A 26 -15.85 5.00 -10.98
N LYS A 27 -16.58 5.61 -10.03
CA LYS A 27 -16.94 7.01 -10.15
C LYS A 27 -15.69 7.89 -10.06
N LYS A 28 -15.58 8.84 -10.98
CA LYS A 28 -14.52 9.85 -11.04
C LYS A 28 -14.72 10.93 -9.97
N VAL A 29 -14.61 10.53 -8.70
CA VAL A 29 -14.88 11.38 -7.52
C VAL A 29 -13.62 12.03 -6.95
N ILE A 30 -12.44 11.43 -7.18
CA ILE A 30 -11.18 11.93 -6.64
C ILE A 30 -10.76 13.15 -7.46
N ASN A 31 -10.72 14.32 -6.82
CA ASN A 31 -10.13 15.52 -7.38
C ASN A 31 -8.70 15.72 -6.83
N GLN A 32 -8.01 16.77 -7.28
CA GLN A 32 -6.62 17.04 -6.90
C GLN A 32 -6.44 17.26 -5.38
N GLU A 33 -7.38 17.96 -4.74
CA GLU A 33 -7.35 18.21 -3.30
C GLU A 33 -7.55 16.91 -2.49
N MET A 34 -8.54 16.10 -2.89
CA MET A 34 -8.80 14.78 -2.31
C MET A 34 -7.63 13.82 -2.51
N LEU A 35 -6.96 13.86 -3.67
CA LEU A 35 -5.79 13.01 -3.96
C LEU A 35 -4.62 13.38 -3.06
N LYS A 36 -4.31 14.67 -2.93
CA LYS A 36 -3.29 15.16 -1.99
C LYS A 36 -3.61 14.69 -0.57
N ARG A 37 -4.86 14.86 -0.16
CA ARG A 37 -5.31 14.48 1.18
C ARG A 37 -5.27 12.97 1.42
N LEU A 38 -5.61 12.17 0.42
CA LEU A 38 -5.46 10.73 0.45
C LEU A 38 -4.00 10.33 0.66
N GLY A 39 -3.06 10.97 -0.04
CA GLY A 39 -1.62 10.74 0.14
C GLY A 39 -1.19 10.94 1.58
N GLU A 40 -1.60 12.05 2.21
CA GLU A 40 -1.32 12.32 3.63
C GLU A 40 -1.94 11.25 4.56
N ILE A 41 -3.18 10.83 4.31
CA ILE A 41 -3.84 9.78 5.11
C ILE A 41 -3.09 8.45 4.97
N VAL A 42 -2.72 8.09 3.75
CA VAL A 42 -2.01 6.85 3.42
C VAL A 42 -0.64 6.84 4.07
N ASP A 43 0.15 7.91 3.96
CA ASP A 43 1.47 8.00 4.57
C ASP A 43 1.43 7.83 6.09
N ASN A 44 0.47 8.52 6.74
CA ASN A 44 0.22 8.37 8.16
C ASN A 44 -0.18 6.94 8.55
N LEU A 45 -0.98 6.25 7.73
CA LEU A 45 -1.40 4.88 8.00
C LEU A 45 -0.27 3.89 7.76
N CYS A 46 0.53 4.07 6.71
CA CYS A 46 1.73 3.28 6.49
C CYS A 46 2.64 3.35 7.72
N THR A 47 2.94 4.56 8.20
CA THR A 47 3.78 4.77 9.39
C THR A 47 3.20 4.05 10.62
N LYS A 48 1.89 4.15 10.86
CA LYS A 48 1.22 3.48 12.00
C LYS A 48 1.23 1.95 11.94
N TRP A 49 1.33 1.40 10.73
CA TRP A 49 1.37 -0.03 10.48
C TRP A 49 2.81 -0.54 10.26
N ASP A 50 3.81 0.24 10.67
CA ASP A 50 5.23 -0.05 10.47
C ASP A 50 5.59 -0.35 9.01
N CYS A 51 4.88 0.30 8.09
CA CYS A 51 5.14 0.27 6.66
C CYS A 51 5.80 1.57 6.22
N LYS A 52 6.61 1.50 5.18
CA LYS A 52 7.19 2.67 4.52
C LYS A 52 6.47 2.89 3.19
N LEU A 53 5.77 4.01 3.07
CA LEU A 53 5.27 4.45 1.77
C LEU A 53 6.46 4.83 0.88
N ILE A 54 6.51 4.28 -0.33
CA ILE A 54 7.55 4.58 -1.32
C ILE A 54 7.02 5.58 -2.33
N GLU A 55 5.83 5.32 -2.88
CA GLU A 55 5.21 6.15 -3.91
C GLU A 55 3.68 6.08 -3.78
N PHE A 56 3.01 7.21 -4.04
CA PHE A 56 1.57 7.32 -4.01
C PHE A 56 1.08 8.23 -5.13
N ASN A 57 0.18 7.73 -5.96
CA ASN A 57 -0.49 8.55 -6.97
C ASN A 57 -1.86 7.97 -7.30
N GLY A 58 -2.63 8.65 -8.14
CA GLY A 58 -3.90 8.12 -8.63
C GLY A 58 -4.61 8.99 -9.64
N GLU A 59 -5.69 8.45 -10.14
CA GLU A 59 -6.61 9.01 -11.11
C GLU A 59 -7.96 9.32 -10.42
N PRO A 60 -8.91 9.98 -11.12
CA PRO A 60 -10.20 10.31 -10.52
C PRO A 60 -11.02 9.14 -9.96
N ASP A 61 -10.76 7.91 -10.42
CA ASP A 61 -11.49 6.71 -10.04
C ASP A 61 -10.66 5.63 -9.32
N HIS A 62 -9.34 5.81 -9.16
CA HIS A 62 -8.50 4.85 -8.45
C HIS A 62 -7.18 5.46 -7.93
N VAL A 63 -6.53 4.76 -6.99
CA VAL A 63 -5.22 5.14 -6.45
C VAL A 63 -4.27 3.95 -6.43
N HIS A 64 -2.99 4.26 -6.61
CA HIS A 64 -1.86 3.35 -6.60
C HIS A 64 -0.96 3.65 -5.40
N LEU A 65 -0.57 2.60 -4.68
CA LEU A 65 0.35 2.67 -3.56
C LEU A 65 1.48 1.70 -3.81
N LEU A 66 2.72 2.18 -3.76
CA LEU A 66 3.90 1.33 -3.61
C LEU A 66 4.42 1.50 -2.19
N PHE A 67 4.47 0.41 -1.42
CA PHE A 67 4.94 0.45 -0.05
C PHE A 67 5.80 -0.76 0.29
N GLN A 68 6.74 -0.54 1.21
CA GLN A 68 7.56 -1.59 1.82
C GLN A 68 6.97 -1.96 3.18
N TYR A 69 6.99 -3.25 3.49
CA TYR A 69 6.40 -3.80 4.71
C TYR A 69 7.27 -4.92 5.29
N TYR A 70 7.00 -5.27 6.54
CA TYR A 70 7.63 -6.42 7.18
C TYR A 70 6.82 -7.71 6.99
N PRO A 71 7.45 -8.91 6.99
CA PRO A 71 6.77 -10.19 6.72
C PRO A 71 5.59 -10.50 7.65
N GLN A 72 5.58 -9.97 8.87
CA GLN A 72 4.48 -10.15 9.83
C GLN A 72 3.23 -9.32 9.51
N LEU A 73 3.27 -8.41 8.52
CA LEU A 73 2.13 -7.60 8.16
C LEU A 73 1.02 -8.46 7.53
N GLU A 74 -0.15 -8.44 8.16
CA GLU A 74 -1.36 -9.04 7.58
C GLU A 74 -1.95 -8.09 6.52
N LEU A 75 -1.51 -8.23 5.27
CA LEU A 75 -1.93 -7.38 4.14
C LEU A 75 -3.46 -7.19 4.04
N PRO A 76 -4.33 -8.21 4.19
CA PRO A 76 -5.78 -8.00 4.14
C PRO A 76 -6.30 -7.08 5.24
N LYS A 77 -5.74 -7.17 6.45
CA LYS A 77 -6.12 -6.29 7.58
C LYS A 77 -5.66 -4.86 7.33
N PHE A 78 -4.43 -4.69 6.84
CA PHE A 78 -3.90 -3.38 6.45
C PHE A 78 -4.78 -2.70 5.39
N VAL A 79 -5.10 -3.40 4.30
CA VAL A 79 -5.93 -2.86 3.21
C VAL A 79 -7.33 -2.50 3.71
N THR A 80 -7.93 -3.34 4.57
CA THR A 80 -9.24 -3.07 5.17
C THR A 80 -9.22 -1.81 6.03
N ASN A 81 -8.20 -1.66 6.87
CA ASN A 81 -8.02 -0.47 7.70
C ASN A 81 -7.80 0.78 6.84
N LEU A 82 -6.96 0.68 5.81
CA LEU A 82 -6.67 1.78 4.89
C LEU A 82 -7.94 2.27 4.21
N LYS A 83 -8.75 1.36 3.64
CA LYS A 83 -10.03 1.69 3.00
C LYS A 83 -11.02 2.31 3.98
N SER A 84 -11.13 1.76 5.19
CA SER A 84 -12.07 2.23 6.21
C SER A 84 -11.74 3.64 6.70
N VAL A 85 -10.48 3.87 7.10
CA VAL A 85 -10.02 5.16 7.63
C VAL A 85 -10.07 6.25 6.56
N SER A 86 -9.55 5.97 5.35
CA SER A 86 -9.59 6.94 4.24
C SER A 86 -11.01 7.29 3.82
N SER A 87 -11.91 6.30 3.68
CA SER A 87 -13.33 6.54 3.38
C SER A 87 -13.97 7.42 4.45
N ARG A 88 -13.75 7.12 5.74
CA ARG A 88 -14.32 7.92 6.83
C ARG A 88 -13.81 9.36 6.78
N ARG A 89 -12.49 9.57 6.68
CA ARG A 89 -11.89 10.91 6.65
C ARG A 89 -12.36 11.73 5.47
N LEU A 90 -12.33 11.16 4.26
CA LEU A 90 -12.78 11.88 3.08
C LEU A 90 -14.26 12.24 3.16
N ARG A 91 -15.12 11.37 3.69
CA ARG A 91 -16.55 11.69 3.90
C ARG A 91 -16.78 12.83 4.89
N THR A 92 -15.91 12.97 5.89
CA THR A 92 -15.96 14.08 6.84
C THR A 92 -15.41 15.37 6.24
N GLU A 93 -14.32 15.29 5.48
CA GLU A 93 -13.59 16.45 4.96
C GLU A 93 -14.17 16.98 3.63
N PHE A 94 -14.77 16.13 2.80
CA PHE A 94 -15.33 16.44 1.47
C PHE A 94 -16.79 15.98 1.30
N PRO A 95 -17.71 16.36 2.21
CA PRO A 95 -19.08 15.85 2.18
C PRO A 95 -19.84 16.24 0.91
N GLU A 96 -19.63 17.45 0.37
CA GLU A 96 -20.35 17.91 -0.82
C GLU A 96 -20.01 17.09 -2.07
N GLN A 97 -18.72 16.85 -2.31
CA GLN A 97 -18.23 16.10 -3.48
C GLN A 97 -18.67 14.64 -3.39
N ILE A 98 -18.58 14.04 -2.20
CA ILE A 98 -18.96 12.64 -1.99
C ILE A 98 -20.47 12.46 -2.06
N ASN A 99 -21.28 13.33 -1.44
CA ASN A 99 -22.73 13.19 -1.45
C ASN A 99 -23.32 13.40 -2.86
N LYS A 100 -22.66 14.18 -3.73
CA LYS A 100 -23.00 14.24 -5.16
C LYS A 100 -22.69 12.92 -5.88
N ALA A 101 -21.65 12.21 -5.47
CA ALA A 101 -21.26 10.95 -6.09
C ALA A 101 -22.01 9.72 -5.54
N TYR A 102 -22.34 9.68 -4.24
CA TYR A 102 -22.89 8.51 -3.57
C TYR A 102 -24.04 8.85 -2.62
N PHE A 103 -25.14 8.11 -2.76
CA PHE A 103 -26.29 8.17 -1.83
C PHE A 103 -26.10 7.29 -0.57
N LYS A 104 -25.08 6.43 -0.56
CA LYS A 104 -24.73 5.53 0.55
C LYS A 104 -23.37 5.91 1.11
N ALA A 105 -23.10 5.51 2.36
CA ALA A 105 -21.82 5.71 3.03
C ALA A 105 -20.71 4.79 2.47
N VAL A 106 -20.39 4.93 1.19
CA VAL A 106 -19.37 4.15 0.45
C VAL A 106 -18.37 5.09 -0.21
N PHE A 107 -17.17 4.58 -0.47
CA PHE A 107 -16.15 5.34 -1.21
C PHE A 107 -15.33 4.42 -2.11
N TRP A 108 -14.81 3.33 -1.55
CA TRP A 108 -14.05 2.31 -2.28
C TRP A 108 -14.94 1.16 -2.75
N SER A 109 -14.53 0.48 -3.82
CA SER A 109 -14.97 -0.88 -4.17
C SER A 109 -14.65 -1.84 -3.02
N GLU A 110 -15.34 -2.98 -2.95
CA GLU A 110 -14.98 -4.05 -1.99
C GLU A 110 -13.69 -4.75 -2.40
N SER A 111 -13.50 -4.96 -3.70
CA SER A 111 -12.27 -5.52 -4.26
C SER A 111 -11.08 -4.56 -4.17
N TYR A 112 -9.88 -5.12 -4.29
CA TYR A 112 -8.62 -4.41 -4.46
C TYR A 112 -7.66 -5.32 -5.24
N PHE A 113 -6.65 -4.73 -5.87
CA PHE A 113 -5.55 -5.48 -6.49
C PHE A 113 -4.31 -5.30 -5.64
N ILE A 114 -3.56 -6.38 -5.44
CA ILE A 114 -2.24 -6.33 -4.80
C ILE A 114 -1.27 -7.24 -5.54
N ALA A 115 -0.09 -6.73 -5.83
CA ALA A 115 1.01 -7.51 -6.41
C ALA A 115 2.29 -7.26 -5.62
N SER A 116 3.12 -8.30 -5.48
CA SER A 116 4.47 -8.14 -4.93
C SER A 116 5.34 -7.37 -5.93
N CYS A 117 6.17 -6.48 -5.41
CA CYS A 117 7.16 -5.73 -6.18
C CYS A 117 8.54 -6.09 -5.65
N GLY A 118 9.28 -6.92 -6.37
CA GLY A 118 10.55 -7.41 -5.85
C GLY A 118 11.22 -8.35 -6.83
N GLY A 119 12.00 -7.77 -7.73
CA GLY A 119 12.88 -8.48 -8.64
C GLY A 119 14.17 -8.87 -7.94
N VAL A 120 14.13 -9.83 -7.01
CA VAL A 120 15.30 -10.70 -6.91
C VAL A 120 15.09 -11.76 -7.99
N SER A 121 15.71 -11.56 -9.15
CA SER A 121 15.69 -12.59 -10.18
C SER A 121 16.19 -13.89 -9.56
N ILE A 122 15.65 -15.03 -10.02
CA ILE A 122 16.05 -16.36 -9.52
C ILE A 122 17.58 -16.50 -9.53
N SER A 123 18.26 -15.88 -10.51
CA SER A 123 19.72 -15.86 -10.61
C SER A 123 20.42 -15.10 -9.47
N VAL A 124 19.87 -13.99 -8.98
CA VAL A 124 20.41 -13.25 -7.82
C VAL A 124 20.18 -14.05 -6.53
N LEU A 125 19.00 -14.66 -6.35
CA LEU A 125 18.75 -15.56 -5.20
C LEU A 125 19.71 -16.77 -5.23
N LYS A 126 19.92 -17.36 -6.41
CA LYS A 126 20.83 -18.49 -6.58
C LYS A 126 22.26 -18.13 -6.21
N LYS A 127 22.76 -16.97 -6.65
CA LYS A 127 24.09 -16.46 -6.24
C LYS A 127 24.17 -16.19 -4.75
N TYR A 128 23.13 -15.61 -4.15
CA TYR A 128 23.08 -15.40 -2.71
C TYR A 128 23.22 -16.72 -1.94
N ILE A 129 22.47 -17.76 -2.34
CA ILE A 129 22.53 -19.10 -1.71
C ILE A 129 23.90 -19.75 -1.92
N GLN A 130 24.47 -19.65 -3.13
CA GLN A 130 25.79 -20.24 -3.44
C GLN A 130 26.94 -19.60 -2.66
N ASN A 131 26.80 -18.33 -2.30
CA ASN A 131 27.81 -17.57 -1.55
C ASN A 131 27.59 -17.63 -0.02
N GLN A 132 26.63 -18.40 0.49
CA GLN A 132 26.53 -18.65 1.93
C GLN A 132 27.61 -19.64 2.36
N ASP A 133 28.24 -19.35 3.49
CA ASP A 133 29.23 -20.26 4.10
C ASP A 133 28.57 -21.61 4.38
N LYS A 134 29.27 -22.67 3.98
CA LYS A 134 28.88 -24.04 4.30
C LYS A 134 29.56 -24.44 5.61
N PRO A 135 28.88 -25.14 6.52
CA PRO A 135 29.55 -25.73 7.66
C PRO A 135 30.67 -26.65 7.15
N SER A 136 31.89 -26.45 7.65
CA SER A 136 33.01 -27.36 7.41
C SER A 136 32.70 -28.72 8.01
N THR A 137 32.95 -29.78 7.23
CA THR A 137 32.76 -31.19 7.63
C THR A 137 33.72 -31.58 8.75
#